data_AF-A0A937NAP2-F1
#
_entry.id   AF-A0A937NAP2-F1
#
_cell.length_a   1.000
_cell.length_b   1.000
_cell.length_c   1.000
_cell.angle_alpha   90.00
_cell.angle_beta   90.00
_cell.angle_gamma   90.00
#
_symmetry.space_group_name_H-M   'P 1'
#
loop_
_entity.id
_entity.type
_entity.pdbx_description
1 polymer ?
#
loop_
_entity_poly.entity_id
_entity_poly.type
_entity_poly.pdbx_seq_one_letter_code
_entity_poly.pdbx_strand_id
1 'polypeptide(L)' 'MQTDAELVEAVLRGDQASFAPLVERHERAVMGTVLSVLPDHAGAQDVAQEAFVAAYQQLATLRSGWVLAIRGPAKASV' A
#
# COMPACT_ATOMS: atom_id res chain seq x y z
N MET A 1 -0.04 -17.79 -8.96
CA MET A 1 0.52 -16.85 -7.98
C MET A 1 0.41 -15.46 -8.58
N GLN A 2 -0.20 -14.52 -7.88
CA GLN A 2 -0.25 -13.13 -8.33
C GLN A 2 1.09 -12.44 -8.05
N THR A 3 1.51 -11.58 -8.95
CA THR A 3 2.67 -10.71 -8.80
C THR A 3 2.34 -9.53 -7.88
N ASP A 4 3.36 -8.86 -7.33
CA ASP A 4 3.14 -7.68 -6.50
C ASP A 4 2.42 -6.57 -7.27
N ALA A 5 2.70 -6.44 -8.58
CA ALA A 5 2.01 -5.50 -9.45
C ALA A 5 0.51 -5.82 -9.57
N GLU A 6 0.15 -7.08 -9.79
CA GLU A 6 -1.26 -7.51 -9.88
C GLU A 6 -2.01 -7.31 -8.55
N LEU A 7 -1.35 -7.55 -7.42
CA LEU A 7 -1.91 -7.31 -6.10
C LEU A 7 -2.10 -5.81 -5.84
N VAL A 8 -1.11 -4.97 -6.19
CA VAL A 8 -1.23 -3.51 -6.09
C VAL A 8 -2.36 -2.99 -6.98
N GLU A 9 -2.50 -3.48 -8.21
CA GLU A 9 -3.61 -3.11 -9.08
C GLU A 9 -4.97 -3.53 -8.53
N ALA A 10 -5.09 -4.72 -7.93
CA ALA A 10 -6.31 -5.15 -7.27
C ALA A 10 -6.65 -4.24 -6.07
N VAL A 11 -5.65 -3.91 -5.25
CA VAL A 11 -5.78 -2.93 -4.16
C VAL A 11 -6.26 -1.60 -4.70
N LEU A 12 -5.63 -1.05 -5.75
CA LEU A 12 -6.01 0.21 -6.40
C LEU A 12 -7.41 0.18 -7.05
N ARG A 13 -7.96 -0.99 -7.38
CA ARG A 13 -9.35 -1.16 -7.86
C ARG A 13 -10.37 -1.28 -6.73
N GLY A 14 -9.93 -1.44 -5.49
CA GLY A 14 -10.79 -1.43 -4.30
C GLY A 14 -10.77 -2.74 -3.52
N ASP A 15 -10.04 -3.73 -4.00
CA ASP A 15 -9.87 -4.99 -3.30
C ASP A 15 -8.81 -4.87 -2.21
N GLN A 16 -9.24 -4.48 -1.02
CA GLN A 16 -8.37 -4.30 0.14
C GLN A 16 -7.74 -5.63 0.59
N ALA A 17 -8.37 -6.77 0.33
CA ALA A 17 -7.87 -8.07 0.72
C ALA A 17 -6.58 -8.44 -0.04
N SER A 18 -6.42 -7.93 -1.27
CA SER A 18 -5.20 -8.08 -2.05
C SER A 18 -3.97 -7.39 -1.45
N PHE A 19 -4.12 -6.58 -0.38
CA PHE A 19 -2.98 -6.00 0.34
C PHE A 19 -2.34 -6.99 1.32
N ALA A 20 -3.10 -7.93 1.89
CA ALA A 20 -2.57 -8.87 2.88
C ALA A 20 -1.42 -9.75 2.34
N PRO A 21 -1.49 -10.31 1.12
CA PRO A 21 -0.37 -11.06 0.54
C PRO A 21 0.88 -10.21 0.31
N LEU A 22 0.74 -8.90 0.07
CA LEU A 22 1.88 -7.97 -0.02
C LEU A 22 2.54 -7.81 1.35
N VAL A 23 1.75 -7.66 2.42
CA VAL A 23 2.27 -7.57 3.79
C VAL A 23 3.02 -8.84 4.15
N GLU A 24 2.42 -10.02 3.98
CA GLU A 24 3.03 -11.32 4.29
C GLU A 24 4.37 -11.53 3.55
N ARG A 25 4.44 -11.08 2.28
CA ARG A 25 5.64 -11.20 1.46
C ARG A 25 6.77 -10.27 1.92
N HIS A 26 6.43 -9.06 2.36
CA HIS A 26 7.41 -8.01 2.66
C HIS A 26 7.71 -7.85 4.16
N GLU A 27 6.92 -8.46 5.05
CA GLU A 27 7.06 -8.35 6.51
C GLU A 27 8.49 -8.61 6.98
N ARG A 28 9.11 -9.71 6.53
CA ARG A 28 10.49 -10.05 6.92
C ARG A 28 11.52 -9.00 6.47
N ALA A 29 11.37 -8.46 5.27
CA ALA A 29 12.28 -7.47 4.73
C ALA A 29 12.13 -6.12 5.46
N VAL A 30 10.90 -5.74 5.74
CA VAL A 30 10.58 -4.53 6.53
C VAL A 30 11.10 -4.68 7.95
N MET A 31 10.82 -5.79 8.64
CA MET A 31 11.32 -6.05 9.99
C MET A 31 12.86 -6.04 10.05
N GLY A 32 13.54 -6.64 9.08
CA GLY A 32 15.00 -6.60 9.00
C GLY A 32 15.54 -5.17 8.85
N THR A 33 14.85 -4.34 8.06
CA THR A 33 15.20 -2.93 7.88
C THR A 33 14.97 -2.14 9.16
N VAL A 34 13.81 -2.30 9.81
CA VAL A 34 13.49 -1.59 11.05
C VAL A 34 14.45 -2.00 12.17
N LEU A 35 14.72 -3.30 12.34
CA LEU A 35 15.66 -3.80 13.35
C LEU A 35 17.11 -3.30 13.14
N SER A 36 17.49 -2.98 11.90
CA SER A 36 18.80 -2.37 11.62
C SER A 36 18.93 -0.93 12.13
N VAL A 37 17.80 -0.23 12.30
CA VAL A 37 17.72 1.16 12.77
C VAL A 37 17.35 1.23 14.24
N LEU A 38 16.40 0.39 14.67
CA LEU A 38 15.87 0.28 16.02
C LEU A 38 16.04 -1.17 16.50
N PRO A 39 17.10 -1.50 17.25
CA PRO A 39 17.38 -2.86 17.73
C PRO A 39 16.50 -3.23 18.95
N ASP A 40 15.21 -2.93 18.87
CA ASP A 40 14.17 -3.33 19.82
C ASP A 40 13.07 -4.05 19.04
N HIS A 41 12.80 -5.31 19.40
CA HIS A 41 11.83 -6.13 18.67
C HIS A 41 10.40 -5.64 18.82
N ALA A 42 10.03 -5.15 20.01
CA ALA A 42 8.67 -4.67 20.26
C ALA A 42 8.41 -3.38 19.47
N GLY A 43 9.29 -2.37 19.64
CA GLY A 43 9.20 -1.14 18.87
C GLY A 43 9.34 -1.36 17.36
N ALA A 44 10.15 -2.33 16.94
CA ALA A 44 10.28 -2.63 15.51
C ALA A 44 8.99 -3.17 14.90
N GLN A 45 8.24 -3.99 15.64
CA GLN A 45 6.95 -4.51 15.17
C GLN A 45 5.91 -3.39 15.03
N ASP A 46 5.90 -2.43 15.95
CA ASP A 46 5.00 -1.27 15.89
C ASP A 46 5.33 -0.39 14.69
N VAL A 47 6.61 -0.05 14.51
CA VAL A 47 7.09 0.75 13.37
C VAL A 47 6.83 0.05 12.03
N ALA A 48 7.02 -1.27 11.96
CA ALA A 48 6.74 -2.03 10.75
C ALA A 48 5.24 -1.99 10.40
N GLN A 49 4.36 -2.13 11.40
CA GLN A 49 2.92 -1.98 11.19
C GLN A 49 2.56 -0.58 10.70
N GLU A 50 3.10 0.47 11.33
CA GLU A 50 2.89 1.85 10.89
C GLU A 50 3.36 2.08 9.44
N ALA A 51 4.48 1.48 9.05
CA ALA A 51 4.99 1.55 7.67
C ALA A 51 4.03 0.91 6.67
N PHE A 52 3.45 -0.25 6.99
CA PHE A 52 2.44 -0.89 6.13
C PHE A 52 1.14 -0.09 6.06
N VAL A 53 0.68 0.49 7.17
CA VAL A 53 -0.49 1.38 7.19
C VAL A 53 -0.25 2.61 6.33
N ALA A 54 0.92 3.24 6.46
CA ALA A 54 1.31 4.39 5.64
C ALA A 54 1.36 4.01 4.15
N ALA A 55 1.95 2.87 3.80
CA ALA A 55 1.98 2.37 2.43
C ALA A 55 0.57 2.17 1.85
N TYR A 56 -0.34 1.57 2.62
CA TYR A 56 -1.74 1.39 2.21
C TYR A 56 -2.46 2.72 1.99
N GLN A 57 -2.28 3.70 2.88
CA GLN A 57 -2.88 5.03 2.74
C GLN A 57 -2.34 5.78 1.50
N GLN A 58 -1.04 5.64 1.20
CA GLN A 58 -0.45 6.21 -0.01
C GLN A 58 -0.98 5.55 -1.28
N LEU A 59 -1.16 4.22 -1.29
CA LEU A 59 -1.83 3.50 -2.38
C LEU A 59 -3.28 3.99 -2.58
N ALA A 60 -4.03 4.18 -1.50
CA ALA A 60 -5.36 4.76 -1.58
C ALA A 60 -5.34 6.21 -2.12
N THR A 61 -4.31 6.98 -1.80
CA THR A 61 -4.12 8.37 -2.30
C THR A 61 -3.79 8.40 -3.79
N LEU A 62 -3.00 7.43 -4.28
CA LEU A 62 -2.78 7.21 -5.71
C LEU A 62 -4.12 6.95 -6.42
N ARG A 63 -5.02 6.15 -5.86
CA ARG A 63 -6.37 6.00 -6.45
C ARG A 63 -7.09 7.35 -6.57
N SER A 64 -7.06 8.22 -5.55
CA SER A 64 -7.77 9.51 -5.59
C SER A 64 -7.15 10.50 -6.57
N GLY A 65 -5.82 10.57 -6.65
CA GLY A 65 -5.13 11.41 -7.62
C GLY A 65 -5.34 10.96 -9.07
N TRP A 66 -5.41 9.64 -9.30
CA TRP A 66 -5.64 9.09 -10.62
C TRP A 66 -7.11 9.13 -11.01
N VAL A 67 -8.08 8.82 -10.14
CA VAL A 67 -9.53 8.92 -10.45
C VAL A 67 -9.92 10.30 -10.98
N LEU A 68 -9.29 11.38 -10.50
CA LEU A 68 -9.52 12.73 -11.03
C LEU A 68 -8.86 12.94 -12.41
N ALA A 69 -7.73 12.28 -12.68
CA ALA A 69 -6.99 12.39 -13.93
C ALA A 69 -7.53 11.49 -15.07
N ILE A 70 -8.03 10.28 -14.77
CA ILE A 70 -8.62 9.36 -15.76
C ILE A 70 -10.10 9.65 -16.04
N ARG A 71 -10.78 10.40 -15.17
CA ARG A 71 -12.10 10.98 -15.46
C ARG A 71 -11.95 12.45 -15.81
N GLY A 72 -11.33 12.74 -16.96
CA GLY A 72 -11.33 14.08 -17.54
C GLY A 72 -12.76 14.65 -17.61
N PRO A 73 -12.91 15.99 -17.69
CA PRO A 73 -14.21 16.65 -17.58
C PRO A 73 -15.14 16.12 -18.67
N ALA A 74 -16.05 15.23 -18.28
CA ALA A 74 -17.19 14.86 -19.09
C ALA A 74 -17.99 16.14 -19.31
N LYS A 75 -18.06 16.57 -20.56
CA LYS A 75 -18.70 17.79 -21.05
C LYS A 75 -19.95 18.16 -20.25
N ALA A 76 -19.91 19.29 -19.56
CA ALA A 76 -21.10 20.08 -19.32
C ALA A 76 -21.38 20.86 -20.62
N SER A 77 -22.07 20.21 -21.56
CA SER A 77 -22.85 20.92 -22.57
C SER A 77 -24.17 21.31 -21.94
N VAL A 78 -24.30 22.58 -21.54
CA VAL A 78 -25.49 23.42 -21.72
C VAL A 78 -25.00 24.85 -21.88
#